data_AF-A0A6I3AMC8-F1
#
_entry.id   AF-A0A6I3AMC8-F1
#
_cell.length_a   1.000
_cell.length_b   1.000
_cell.length_c   1.000
_cell.angle_alpha   90.00
_cell.angle_beta   90.00
_cell.angle_gamma   90.00
#
_symmetry.space_group_name_H-M   'P 1'
#
loop_
_entity.id
_entity.type
_entity.pdbx_description
1 polymer ?
#
loop_
_entity_poly.entity_id
_entity_poly.type
_entity_poly.pdbx_seq_one_letter_code
_entity_poly.pdbx_strand_id
1 'polypeptide(L)' 'MTRINLLSKRSVLAVPGSSEKMIQKARLLNADEIFLDLEDSVSLPE' A
#
# COMPACT_ATOMS: atom_id res chain seq x y z
N MET A 1 -15.19 1.84 -24.12
CA MET A 1 -14.31 2.95 -23.73
C MET A 1 -13.79 2.69 -22.34
N THR A 2 -12.79 1.82 -22.21
CA THR A 2 -12.15 1.52 -20.92
C THR A 2 -10.69 1.85 -21.11
N ARG A 3 -10.25 3.00 -20.60
CA ARG A 3 -8.81 3.32 -20.63
C ARG A 3 -8.14 2.34 -19.67
N ILE A 4 -7.44 1.36 -20.23
CA ILE A 4 -6.56 0.50 -19.45
C ILE A 4 -5.43 1.41 -18.96
N ASN A 5 -5.34 1.57 -17.64
CA ASN A 5 -4.28 2.34 -17.03
C ASN A 5 -2.98 1.53 -17.18
N LEU A 6 -2.04 2.03 -17.98
CA LEU A 6 -0.76 1.39 -18.29
C LEU A 6 0.29 1.57 -17.18
N LEU A 7 -0.12 2.02 -15.98
CA LEU A 7 0.77 2.02 -14.82
C LEU A 7 1.29 0.59 -14.60
N SER A 8 2.62 0.46 -14.60
CA SER A 8 3.30 -0.80 -14.31
C SER A 8 2.86 -1.28 -12.93
N LYS A 9 2.36 -2.52 -12.80
CA LYS A 9 1.98 -3.12 -11.50
C LYS A 9 2.89 -4.31 -11.18
N ARG A 10 4.20 -4.16 -11.40
CA ARG A 10 5.16 -5.26 -11.16
C ARG A 10 5.34 -5.49 -9.66
N SER A 11 5.16 -4.44 -8.86
CA SER A 11 5.21 -4.50 -7.40
C SER A 11 4.10 -3.64 -6.78
N VAL A 12 3.29 -4.27 -5.93
CA VAL A 12 2.31 -3.61 -5.06
C VAL A 12 2.75 -3.84 -3.62
N LEU A 13 3.12 -2.76 -2.93
CA LEU A 13 3.57 -2.83 -1.54
C LEU A 13 2.36 -2.70 -0.60
N ALA A 14 1.98 -3.81 0.04
CA ALA A 14 0.99 -3.79 1.12
C ALA A 14 1.58 -3.17 2.40
N VAL A 15 0.86 -2.24 3.01
CA VAL A 15 1.29 -1.49 4.21
C VAL A 15 0.13 -1.46 5.21
N PRO A 16 0.34 -1.86 6.48
CA PRO A 16 -0.71 -1.79 7.49
C PRO A 16 -1.17 -0.35 7.73
N GLY A 17 -2.46 -0.09 7.61
CA GLY A 17 -3.06 1.23 7.78
C GLY A 17 -2.95 1.78 9.21
N SER A 18 -2.66 0.93 10.18
CA SER A 18 -2.45 1.31 11.58
C SER A 18 -1.03 1.80 11.90
N SER A 19 -0.07 1.67 10.97
CA SER A 19 1.34 2.00 11.23
C SER A 19 1.82 3.23 10.47
N GLU A 20 1.68 4.41 11.09
CA GLU A 20 2.17 5.69 10.54
C GLU A 20 3.66 5.62 10.13
N LYS A 21 4.49 4.96 10.94
CA LYS A 21 5.92 4.74 10.63
C LYS A 21 6.13 3.98 9.32
N MET A 22 5.34 2.95 9.04
CA MET A 22 5.46 2.17 7.81
C MET A 22 4.92 2.93 6.61
N ILE A 23 3.81 3.66 6.78
CA ILE A 23 3.24 4.54 5.74
C ILE A 23 4.27 5.58 5.29
N GLN A 24 4.94 6.25 6.24
CA GLN A 24 5.98 7.23 5.92
C GLN A 24 7.16 6.63 5.15
N LYS A 25 7.60 5.42 5.52
CA LYS A 25 8.66 4.70 4.82
C LYS A 25 8.24 4.27 3.42
N ALA A 26 7.02 3.78 3.25
CA ALA A 26 6.52 3.28 1.97
C ALA A 26 6.57 4.35 0.89
N ARG A 27 6.27 5.61 1.23
CA ARG A 27 6.37 6.77 0.33
C ARG A 27 7.78 7.04 -0.22
N LEU A 28 8.81 6.49 0.41
CA LEU A 28 10.21 6.65 0.02
C LEU A 28 10.77 5.43 -0.73
N LEU A 29 10.00 4.35 -0.85
CA LEU A 29 10.38 3.13 -1.56
C LEU A 29 9.94 3.17 -3.02
N ASN A 30 10.69 2.50 -3.89
CA ASN A 30 10.40 2.42 -5.32
C ASN A 30 9.41 1.28 -5.64
N ALA A 31 8.22 1.36 -5.03
CA ALA A 31 7.09 0.50 -5.35
C ALA A 31 6.24 1.16 -6.46
N ASP A 32 5.73 0.37 -7.40
CA ASP A 32 4.88 0.93 -8.44
C ASP A 32 3.50 1.36 -7.86
N GLU A 33 3.03 0.67 -6.81
CA GLU A 33 1.78 0.98 -6.09
C GLU A 33 1.95 0.67 -4.59
N ILE A 34 1.28 1.46 -3.74
CA ILE A 34 1.17 1.23 -2.30
C ILE A 34 -0.30 0.90 -1.99
N PHE A 35 -0.53 -0.26 -1.38
CA PHE A 35 -1.85 -0.70 -0.91
C PHE A 35 -1.91 -0.55 0.61
N LEU A 36 -2.80 0.31 1.11
CA LEU A 36 -3.03 0.44 2.55
C LEU A 36 -4.02 -0.64 2.98
N ASP A 37 -3.51 -1.57 3.78
CA ASP A 37 -4.28 -2.71 4.27
C ASP A 37 -4.95 -2.37 5.61
N LEU A 38 -6.27 -2.55 5.65
CA LEU A 38 -7.10 -2.35 6.85
C LEU A 38 -7.66 -3.69 7.39
N GLU A 39 -7.31 -4.80 6.75
CA GLU A 39 -7.77 -6.14 7.09
C GLU A 39 -6.73 -6.82 7.99
N ASP A 40 -6.16 -7.94 7.54
CA ASP A 40 -5.44 -8.90 8.39
C ASP A 40 -4.11 -8.36 8.96
N SER A 41 -3.55 -7.29 8.39
CA SER A 41 -2.35 -6.65 8.94
C SER A 41 -2.62 -5.63 10.06
N VAL A 42 -3.89 -5.35 10.36
CA VAL A 42 -4.29 -4.42 11.44
C VAL A 42 -4.86 -5.20 12.62
N SER A 43 -4.25 -5.03 13.79
CA SER A 43 -4.78 -5.57 15.05
C SER A 43 -5.92 -4.73 15.61
N LEU A 44 -6.83 -5.36 16.36
CA LEU A 44 -7.85 -4.63 17.11
C LEU A 44 -7.20 -3.72 18.18
N PRO A 45 -7.79 -2.56 18.49
CA PRO A 45 -7.39 -1.78 19.66
C PRO A 45 -7.62 -2.59 20.94
N GLU A 46 -6.68 -2.51 21.89
CA GLU A 46 -6.93 -2.93 23.28
C GLU A 46 -7.97 -2.02 23.95
#